data_AF-A0A957W026-F1
#
_entry.id   AF-A0A957W026-F1
#
_cell.length_a   1.000
_cell.length_b   1.000
_cell.length_c   1.000
_cell.angle_alpha   90.00
_cell.angle_beta   90.00
_cell.angle_gamma   90.00
#
_symmetry.space_group_name_H-M   'P 1'
#
loop_
_entity.id
_entity.type
_entity.pdbx_description
1 polymer ?
#
loop_
_entity_poly.entity_id
_entity_poly.type
_entity_poly.pdbx_seq_one_letter_code
_entity_poly.pdbx_strand_id
1 'polypeptide(L)' 'HVVDIPFPKKVRDEIIATGQAQPHHVLPDSGWVSFYIRETGDVEAAIVLLRVSFELAEQQQSKKKQAE' A
#
# COMPACT_ATOMS: atom_id res chain seq x y z
N HIS A 1 2.66 -13.55 -9.19
CA HIS A 1 2.85 -12.15 -9.64
C HIS A 1 3.10 -11.26 -8.43
N VAL A 2 3.70 -10.09 -8.60
CA VAL A 2 3.90 -9.11 -7.52
C VAL A 2 3.20 -7.80 -7.88
N VAL A 3 2.63 -7.15 -6.87
CA VAL A 3 2.06 -5.80 -6.96
C VAL A 3 2.72 -4.95 -5.89
N ASP A 4 3.42 -3.91 -6.32
CA ASP A 4 4.07 -2.96 -5.42
C ASP A 4 3.15 -1.78 -5.18
N ILE A 5 2.89 -1.46 -3.91
CA ILE A 5 1.85 -0.49 -3.52
C ILE A 5 2.44 0.54 -2.56
N PRO A 6 2.36 1.85 -2.86
CA PRO A 6 2.85 2.89 -1.99
C PRO A 6 1.85 3.24 -0.89
N PHE A 7 2.34 3.39 0.35
CA PHE A 7 1.59 3.89 1.50
C PHE A 7 2.39 4.96 2.27
N PRO A 8 1.73 5.82 3.06
CA PRO A 8 2.40 6.55 4.14
C PRO A 8 3.12 5.57 5.08
N LYS A 9 4.34 5.88 5.52
CA LYS A 9 5.18 4.93 6.29
C LYS A 9 4.47 4.30 7.49
N LYS A 10 3.66 5.06 8.23
CA LYS A 10 2.90 4.51 9.37
C LYS A 10 1.90 3.43 8.97
N VAL A 11 1.15 3.67 7.90
CA VAL A 11 0.18 2.70 7.35
C VAL A 11 0.91 1.49 6.79
N ARG A 12 2.03 1.72 6.10
CA ARG A 12 2.94 0.68 5.62
C ARG A 12 3.34 -0.25 6.77
N ASP A 13 3.80 0.31 7.89
CA ASP A 13 4.27 -0.46 9.04
C ASP A 13 3.16 -1.33 9.63
N GLU A 14 1.91 -0.83 9.68
CA GLU A 14 0.73 -1.60 10.13
C GLU A 14 0.37 -2.75 9.17
N ILE A 15 0.40 -2.51 7.85
CA ILE A 15 0.14 -3.53 6.82
C ILE A 15 1.16 -4.69 6.93
N ILE A 16 2.43 -4.36 7.20
CA ILE A 16 3.47 -5.38 7.41
C ILE A 16 3.25 -6.11 8.74
N ALA A 17 2.96 -5.38 9.83
CA ALA A 17 2.76 -5.97 11.15
C ALA A 17 1.57 -6.95 11.20
N THR A 18 0.54 -6.70 10.39
CA THR A 18 -0.63 -7.58 10.25
C THR A 18 -0.45 -8.70 9.24
N GLY A 19 0.70 -8.76 8.55
CA GLY A 19 1.01 -9.79 7.57
C GLY A 19 0.25 -9.68 6.25
N GLN A 20 -0.39 -8.53 6.00
CA GLN A 20 -1.17 -8.31 4.77
C GLN A 20 -0.28 -8.15 3.54
N ALA A 21 0.95 -7.64 3.70
CA ALA A 21 1.95 -7.54 2.64
C ALA A 21 3.38 -7.59 3.23
N GLN A 22 4.38 -7.68 2.36
CA GLN A 22 5.79 -7.73 2.76
C GLN A 22 6.50 -6.39 2.53
N PRO A 23 7.63 -6.12 3.23
CA PRO A 23 8.51 -5.01 2.85
C PRO A 23 8.89 -5.07 1.36
N HIS A 24 8.96 -3.91 0.70
CA HIS A 24 9.35 -3.86 -0.71
C HIS A 24 10.78 -4.36 -0.92
N HIS A 25 10.99 -5.28 -1.86
CA HIS A 25 12.24 -6.03 -2.02
C HIS A 25 13.48 -5.16 -2.29
N VAL A 26 13.27 -4.04 -3.00
CA VAL A 26 14.35 -3.11 -3.39
C VAL A 26 14.43 -1.90 -2.44
N LEU A 27 13.32 -1.54 -1.79
CA LEU A 27 13.18 -0.30 -1.02
C LEU A 27 12.54 -0.59 0.34
N PRO A 28 13.17 -1.44 1.18
CA PRO A 28 12.55 -1.98 2.39
C PRO A 28 12.22 -0.91 3.45
N ASP A 29 12.90 0.24 3.43
CA ASP A 29 12.68 1.34 4.40
C ASP A 29 11.76 2.46 3.86
N SER A 30 11.23 2.28 2.65
CA SER A 30 10.29 3.22 2.03
C SER A 30 8.85 2.98 2.51
N GLY A 31 7.91 3.78 1.99
CA GLY A 31 6.47 3.55 2.18
C GLY A 31 5.90 2.42 1.33
N TRP A 32 6.71 1.75 0.51
CA TRP A 32 6.25 0.70 -0.39
C TRP A 32 6.15 -0.65 0.33
N VAL A 33 5.11 -1.40 -0.03
CA VAL A 33 4.99 -2.83 0.25
C VAL A 33 4.95 -3.62 -1.05
N SER A 34 5.26 -4.90 -0.97
CA SER A 34 5.07 -5.85 -2.06
C SER A 34 4.04 -6.90 -1.64
N PHE A 35 2.97 -7.02 -2.44
CA PHE A 35 1.94 -8.03 -2.30
C PHE A 35 2.12 -9.12 -3.35
N TYR A 36 2.20 -10.38 -2.92
CA TYR A 36 2.41 -11.51 -3.82
C TYR A 36 1.08 -12.20 -4.12
N ILE A 37 0.67 -12.14 -5.38
CA ILE A 37 -0.45 -12.92 -5.90
C ILE A 37 0.06 -14.31 -6.25
N ARG A 38 -0.34 -15.30 -5.47
CA ARG A 38 0.01 -16.73 -5.60
C ARG A 38 -1.13 -17.53 -6.22
N GLU A 39 -2.36 -17.14 -5.92
CA GLU A 39 -3.58 -17.75 -6.46
C GLU A 39 -4.62 -16.71 -6.86
N THR A 40 -5.66 -17.15 -7.57
CA THR A 40 -6.73 -16.26 -8.06
C THR A 40 -7.45 -15.52 -6.94
N GLY A 41 -7.58 -16.14 -5.76
CA GLY A 41 -8.20 -15.51 -4.58
C GLY A 41 -7.44 -14.28 -4.07
N ASP A 42 -6.13 -14.21 -4.28
CA ASP A 42 -5.30 -13.10 -3.82
C ASP A 42 -5.58 -11.79 -4.58
N VAL A 43 -6.20 -11.87 -5.75
CA VAL A 43 -6.49 -10.70 -6.60
C VAL A 43 -7.43 -9.73 -5.87
N GLU A 44 -8.42 -10.24 -5.16
CA GLU A 44 -9.36 -9.41 -4.41
C GLU A 44 -8.64 -8.65 -3.27
N ALA A 45 -7.75 -9.34 -2.54
CA ALA A 45 -6.93 -8.72 -1.50
C ALA A 45 -6.00 -7.63 -2.06
N ALA A 46 -5.39 -7.87 -3.22
CA ALA A 46 -4.57 -6.87 -3.90
C ALA A 46 -5.39 -5.62 -4.29
N ILE A 47 -6.60 -5.81 -4.80
CA ILE A 47 -7.52 -4.72 -5.16
C ILE A 47 -7.91 -3.90 -3.92
N VAL A 48 -8.17 -4.56 -2.79
CA VAL A 48 -8.46 -3.88 -1.51
C VAL A 48 -7.29 -2.99 -1.09
N LEU A 49 -6.05 -3.52 -1.11
CA LEU A 49 -4.86 -2.73 -0.77
C LEU A 49 -4.65 -1.54 -1.70
N LEU A 50 -4.85 -1.72 -3.01
CA LEU A 50 -4.78 -0.64 -4.00
C LEU A 50 -5.83 0.46 -3.74
N ARG A 51 -7.05 0.07 -3.38
CA ARG A 51 -8.11 1.03 -3.03
C ARG A 51 -7.76 1.85 -1.80
N VAL A 52 -7.24 1.22 -0.75
CA VAL A 52 -6.78 1.92 0.46
C VAL A 52 -5.65 2.91 0.12
N SER A 53 -4.68 2.50 -0.69
CA SER A 53 -3.59 3.39 -1.15
C SER A 53 -4.13 4.59 -1.92
N PHE A 54 -5.06 4.36 -2.84
CA PHE A 54 -5.70 5.41 -3.63
C PHE A 54 -6.46 6.43 -2.76
N GLU A 55 -7.30 5.96 -1.84
CA GLU A 55 -8.07 6.83 -0.94
C GLU A 55 -7.16 7.69 -0.05
N LEU A 56 -6.06 7.11 0.46
CA LEU A 56 -5.06 7.85 1.23
C LEU A 56 -4.36 8.91 0.38
N ALA A 57 -4.08 8.63 -0.89
CA ALA A 57 -3.47 9.59 -1.81
C ALA A 57 -4.42 10.77 -2.09
N GLU A 58 -5.70 10.49 -2.39
CA GLU A 58 -6.73 11.52 -2.61
C GLU A 58 -6.93 12.42 -1.39
N GLN A 59 -6.95 11.85 -0.18
CA GLN A 59 -7.05 12.62 1.06
C GLN A 59 -5.84 13.54 1.27
N GLN A 60 -4.63 13.07 0.98
CA GLN A 60 -3.41 13.88 1.08
C GLN A 60 -3.40 15.02 0.06
N GLN A 61 -3.80 14.75 -1.19
CA GLN A 61 -3.92 15.78 -2.21
C GLN A 61 -4.93 16.85 -1.84
N SER A 62 -6.10 16.44 -1.32
CA SER A 62 -7.15 17.37 -0.90
C SER A 62 -6.70 18.26 0.26
N LYS A 63 -5.99 17.69 1.25
CA LYS A 63 -5.41 18.47 2.36
C LYS A 63 -4.36 19.47 1.88
N LYS A 64 -3.51 19.06 0.92
CA LYS A 64 -2.50 19.94 0.34
C LYS A 64 -3.14 21.14 -0.35
N LYS A 65 -4.17 20.91 -1.17
CA LYS A 65 -4.94 21.98 -1.84
C LYS A 65 -5.64 22.94 -0.89
N GLN A 66 -6.02 22.51 0.31
CA GLN A 66 -6.65 23.36 1.33
C GLN A 66 -5.64 24.21 2.12
N ALA A 67 -4.36 23.81 2.11
CA ALA A 67 -3.28 24.50 2.81
C ALA A 67 -2.51 25.49 1.90
N GLU A 68 -2.82 25.50 0.60
CA GLU A 68 -2.33 26.44 -0.42
C GLU A 68 -3.30 27.64 -0.55
#